data_AF-A0A096CII2-F1
#
_entry.id   AF-A0A096CII2-F1
#
_cell.length_a   1.000
_cell.length_b   1.000
_cell.length_c   1.000
_cell.angle_alpha   90.00
_cell.angle_beta   90.00
_cell.angle_gamma   90.00
#
_symmetry.space_group_name_H-M   'P 1'
#
loop_
_entity.id
_entity.type
_entity.pdbx_description
1 polymer ?
#
loop_
_entity_poly.entity_id
_entity_poly.type
_entity_poly.pdbx_seq_one_letter_code
_entity_poly.pdbx_strand_id
1 'polypeptide(L)'
;MDTLCIIGNGFDLHHGIASSYEDFRQYAWKKCGLDGYWIGQLEECYPTKNKDGKLELWCDLEYALGNIDFQNAFDESTEDVELEEDHEMRYQAQMEDAPEYYLEMMFEVFHRIFEEWVNQIDINVSPVSLPNFDRNSLFLSFNYTDTLEKLYSIPQRQINYIHGRRCCSNNLVVGHINNLNGNDFLSADPMIYEYAAYDNIAKVVNEQRKSISDII
;
A
#
# COMPACT_ATOMS: atom_id res chain seq x y z
N MET A 1 -23.42 -21.14 21.31
CA MET A 1 -22.10 -21.35 20.70
C MET A 1 -21.74 -20.00 20.10
N ASP A 2 -20.63 -19.42 20.54
CA ASP A 2 -20.18 -18.16 19.98
C ASP A 2 -19.42 -18.49 18.69
N THR A 3 -19.97 -18.06 17.55
CA THR A 3 -19.34 -18.25 16.23
C THR A 3 -18.41 -17.07 15.96
N LEU A 4 -17.19 -17.34 15.49
CA LEU A 4 -16.29 -16.32 14.96
C LEU A 4 -16.31 -16.37 13.43
N CYS A 5 -16.72 -15.28 12.80
CA CYS A 5 -16.71 -15.07 11.37
C CYS A 5 -15.46 -14.28 10.98
N ILE A 6 -14.62 -14.84 10.11
CA ILE A 6 -13.47 -14.14 9.53
C ILE A 6 -13.87 -13.67 8.13
N ILE A 7 -13.85 -12.36 7.91
CA ILE A 7 -14.20 -11.76 6.61
C ILE A 7 -13.05 -10.96 6.04
N GLY A 8 -12.90 -11.01 4.72
CA GLY A 8 -11.97 -10.20 3.95
C GLY A 8 -12.65 -9.62 2.72
N ASN A 9 -11.88 -8.96 1.84
CA ASN A 9 -12.44 -8.10 0.79
C ASN A 9 -13.43 -8.82 -0.12
N GLY A 10 -13.28 -10.15 -0.27
CA GLY A 10 -14.25 -11.00 -0.94
C GLY A 10 -15.70 -10.87 -0.43
N PHE A 11 -15.90 -10.50 0.84
CA PHE A 11 -17.21 -10.14 1.37
C PHE A 11 -17.79 -8.93 0.63
N ASP A 12 -17.07 -7.82 0.54
CA ASP A 12 -17.55 -6.61 -0.13
C ASP A 12 -17.74 -6.84 -1.63
N LEU A 13 -16.79 -7.54 -2.27
CA LEU A 13 -16.88 -7.92 -3.68
C LEU A 13 -18.11 -8.79 -3.97
N HIS A 14 -18.49 -9.69 -3.06
CA HIS A 14 -19.70 -10.50 -3.19
C HIS A 14 -20.99 -9.67 -3.16
N HIS A 15 -20.96 -8.47 -2.54
CA HIS A 15 -22.06 -7.50 -2.55
C HIS A 15 -22.01 -6.54 -3.74
N GLY A 16 -21.01 -6.68 -4.62
CA GLY A 16 -20.79 -5.77 -5.74
C GLY A 16 -20.21 -4.42 -5.33
N ILE A 17 -19.59 -4.32 -4.14
CA ILE A 17 -18.93 -3.10 -3.69
C ILE A 17 -17.57 -2.99 -4.38
N ALA A 18 -17.34 -1.87 -5.07
CA ALA A 18 -16.08 -1.55 -5.77
C ALA A 18 -14.97 -1.22 -4.77
N SER A 19 -14.34 -2.26 -4.24
CA SER A 19 -13.38 -2.25 -3.12
C SER A 19 -12.11 -3.04 -3.44
N SER A 20 -11.90 -3.46 -4.69
CA SER A 20 -10.65 -4.11 -5.11
C SER A 20 -9.52 -3.08 -5.25
N TYR A 21 -8.27 -3.55 -5.26
CA TYR A 21 -7.13 -2.67 -5.56
C TYR A 21 -7.14 -2.15 -7.01
N GLU A 22 -7.82 -2.82 -7.93
CA GLU A 22 -8.07 -2.27 -9.27
C GLU A 22 -9.08 -1.10 -9.22
N ASP A 23 -10.08 -1.14 -8.33
CA ASP A 23 -10.96 0.01 -8.10
C ASP A 23 -10.20 1.18 -7.47
N PHE A 24 -9.27 0.89 -6.56
CA PHE A 24 -8.35 1.88 -6.01
C PHE A 24 -7.48 2.52 -7.10
N ARG A 25 -6.85 1.71 -7.95
CA ARG A 25 -6.06 2.19 -9.09
C ARG A 25 -6.85 3.14 -9.97
N GLN A 26 -8.08 2.77 -10.35
CA GLN A 26 -8.96 3.62 -11.16
C GLN A 26 -9.34 4.93 -10.44
N TYR A 27 -9.44 4.92 -9.12
CA TYR A 27 -9.62 6.12 -8.33
C TYR A 27 -8.36 7.00 -8.32
N ALA A 28 -7.20 6.40 -8.04
CA ALA A 28 -5.92 7.08 -7.94
C ALA A 28 -5.54 7.77 -9.25
N TRP A 29 -5.74 7.11 -10.40
CA TRP A 29 -5.47 7.67 -11.73
C TRP A 29 -6.40 8.81 -12.16
N LYS A 30 -7.46 9.11 -11.39
CA LYS A 30 -8.27 10.33 -11.61
C LYS A 30 -7.65 11.57 -10.98
N LYS A 31 -6.60 11.42 -10.15
CA LYS A 31 -5.88 12.54 -9.56
C LYS A 31 -5.01 13.23 -10.62
N CYS A 32 -4.84 14.55 -10.46
CA CYS A 32 -4.07 15.39 -11.39
C CYS A 32 -2.96 16.12 -10.63
N GLY A 33 -1.97 16.65 -11.35
CA GLY A 33 -0.87 17.40 -10.75
C GLY A 33 0.07 16.49 -9.96
N LEU A 34 0.52 16.94 -8.79
CA LEU A 34 1.48 16.20 -7.96
C LEU A 34 0.95 14.83 -7.54
N ASP A 35 -0.33 14.72 -7.18
CA ASP A 35 -0.95 13.43 -6.80
C ASP A 35 -0.87 12.42 -7.96
N GLY A 36 -1.19 12.85 -9.17
CA GLY A 36 -1.11 11.99 -10.35
C GLY A 36 0.33 11.61 -10.70
N TYR A 37 1.28 12.53 -10.53
CA TYR A 37 2.71 12.26 -10.70
C TYR A 37 3.17 11.14 -9.75
N TRP A 38 2.94 11.28 -8.44
CA TRP A 38 3.40 10.30 -7.46
C TRP A 38 2.72 8.93 -7.59
N ILE A 39 1.46 8.88 -8.06
CA ILE A 39 0.82 7.60 -8.40
C ILE A 39 1.49 6.94 -9.61
N GLY A 40 1.93 7.72 -10.60
CA GLY A 40 2.75 7.21 -11.71
C GLY A 40 4.08 6.65 -11.21
N GLN A 41 4.77 7.40 -10.34
CA GLN A 41 6.06 6.98 -9.78
C GLN A 41 5.95 5.72 -8.92
N LEU A 42 4.82 5.54 -8.24
CA LEU A 42 4.51 4.26 -7.59
C LEU A 42 4.45 3.11 -8.60
N GLU A 43 3.82 3.27 -9.77
CA GLU A 43 3.82 2.19 -10.77
C GLU A 43 5.23 1.90 -11.32
N GLU A 44 6.09 2.92 -11.49
CA GLU A 44 7.47 2.75 -11.98
C GLU A 44 8.38 2.05 -10.96
N CYS A 45 8.21 2.31 -9.66
CA CYS A 45 8.91 1.60 -8.58
C CYS A 45 8.46 0.15 -8.39
N TYR A 46 7.27 -0.21 -8.91
CA TYR A 46 6.69 -1.56 -8.80
C TYR A 46 6.28 -2.12 -10.18
N PRO A 47 7.25 -2.28 -11.11
CA PRO A 47 6.97 -2.55 -12.53
C PRO A 47 6.57 -4.01 -12.80
N THR A 48 6.68 -4.90 -11.82
CA THR A 48 6.45 -6.34 -11.97
C THR A 48 5.04 -6.61 -12.49
N LYS A 49 4.96 -7.42 -13.55
CA LYS A 49 3.69 -7.83 -14.16
C LYS A 49 3.43 -9.31 -13.96
N ASN A 50 2.17 -9.65 -13.69
CA ASN A 50 1.73 -11.03 -13.65
C ASN A 50 1.66 -11.65 -15.07
N LYS A 51 1.31 -12.93 -15.13
CA LYS A 51 1.16 -13.70 -16.38
C LYS A 51 0.19 -13.09 -17.41
N ASP A 52 -0.75 -12.26 -16.96
CA ASP A 52 -1.75 -11.61 -17.80
C ASP A 52 -1.31 -10.19 -18.23
N GLY A 53 -0.07 -9.81 -17.90
CA GLY A 53 0.52 -8.51 -18.23
C GLY A 53 0.02 -7.35 -17.38
N LYS A 54 -0.71 -7.62 -16.28
CA LYS A 54 -1.15 -6.59 -15.34
C LYS A 54 -0.10 -6.35 -14.27
N LEU A 55 0.06 -5.10 -13.84
CA LEU A 55 0.95 -4.76 -12.72
C LEU A 55 0.51 -5.53 -11.46
N GLU A 56 1.46 -6.22 -10.84
CA GLU A 56 1.25 -6.96 -9.60
C GLU A 56 0.79 -6.03 -8.49
N LEU A 57 1.26 -4.77 -8.50
CA LEU A 57 0.84 -3.69 -7.60
C LEU A 57 -0.68 -3.59 -7.42
N TRP A 58 -1.45 -3.79 -8.48
CA TRP A 58 -2.90 -3.65 -8.45
C TRP A 58 -3.65 -4.99 -8.36
N CYS A 59 -2.92 -6.10 -8.43
CA CYS A 59 -3.47 -7.45 -8.29
C CYS A 59 -3.30 -7.96 -6.84
N ASP A 60 -2.12 -7.74 -6.28
CA ASP A 60 -1.73 -8.11 -4.92
C ASP A 60 -0.85 -7.00 -4.33
N LEU A 61 -1.51 -5.92 -3.88
CA LEU A 61 -0.85 -4.72 -3.38
C LEU A 61 0.12 -5.01 -2.23
N GLU A 62 -0.28 -5.84 -1.27
CA GLU A 62 0.53 -6.14 -0.09
C GLU A 62 1.77 -6.97 -0.44
N TYR A 63 1.65 -7.90 -1.39
CA TYR A 63 2.82 -8.58 -1.95
C TYR A 63 3.73 -7.60 -2.68
N ALA A 64 3.18 -6.80 -3.59
CA ALA A 64 3.96 -5.88 -4.41
C ALA A 64 4.72 -4.86 -3.56
N LEU A 65 4.07 -4.24 -2.56
CA LEU A 65 4.70 -3.28 -1.65
C LEU A 65 5.91 -3.85 -0.90
N GLY A 66 5.96 -5.17 -0.69
CA GLY A 66 7.13 -5.84 -0.09
C GLY A 66 8.20 -6.26 -1.08
N ASN A 67 8.01 -6.01 -2.37
CA ASN A 67 8.88 -6.40 -3.47
C ASN A 67 9.09 -5.22 -4.43
N ILE A 68 9.57 -4.10 -3.87
CA ILE A 68 9.99 -2.94 -4.67
C ILE A 68 11.11 -3.34 -5.64
N ASP A 69 11.13 -2.73 -6.82
CA ASP A 69 12.28 -2.81 -7.71
C ASP A 69 13.30 -1.75 -7.27
N PHE A 70 14.38 -2.20 -6.63
CA PHE A 70 15.41 -1.31 -6.09
C PHE A 70 16.11 -0.49 -7.17
N GLN A 71 16.32 -1.07 -8.36
CA GLN A 71 16.99 -0.37 -9.44
C GLN A 71 16.09 0.74 -9.98
N ASN A 72 14.82 0.43 -10.28
CA ASN A 72 13.89 1.47 -10.73
C ASN A 72 13.68 2.54 -9.66
N ALA A 73 13.52 2.17 -8.38
CA ALA A 73 13.38 3.15 -7.30
C ALA A 73 14.61 4.07 -7.20
N PHE A 74 15.81 3.54 -7.39
CA PHE A 74 17.04 4.32 -7.44
C PHE A 74 17.09 5.24 -8.67
N ASP A 75 16.82 4.69 -9.86
CA ASP A 75 16.87 5.43 -11.13
C ASP A 75 15.86 6.58 -11.15
N GLU A 76 14.61 6.32 -10.79
CA GLU A 76 13.53 7.34 -10.76
C GLU A 76 13.78 8.42 -9.71
N SER A 77 14.41 8.08 -8.57
CA SER A 77 14.70 9.06 -7.51
C SER A 77 15.95 9.89 -7.76
N THR A 78 16.82 9.46 -8.69
CA THR A 78 18.09 10.13 -9.00
C THR A 78 18.16 10.70 -10.42
N GLU A 79 17.09 10.60 -11.21
CA GLU A 79 17.03 11.06 -12.62
C GLU A 79 17.53 12.51 -12.80
N ASP A 80 17.15 13.41 -11.88
CA ASP A 80 17.50 14.84 -11.93
C ASP A 80 18.86 15.17 -11.27
N VAL A 81 19.61 14.18 -10.78
CA VAL A 81 20.90 14.39 -10.12
C VAL A 81 22.04 14.43 -11.14
N GLU A 82 22.54 15.63 -11.41
CA GLU A 82 23.62 15.84 -12.38
C GLU A 82 25.00 15.97 -11.71
N LEU A 83 26.01 15.37 -12.34
CA LEU A 83 27.40 15.56 -11.94
C LEU A 83 27.91 16.93 -12.43
N GLU A 84 28.14 17.84 -11.49
CA GLU A 84 28.79 19.13 -11.74
C GLU A 84 30.32 19.02 -11.59
N GLU A 85 31.09 19.67 -12.48
CA GLU A 85 32.56 19.77 -12.36
C GLU A 85 32.95 20.36 -10.99
N ASP A 86 33.98 19.79 -10.36
CA ASP A 86 34.48 20.16 -9.02
C ASP A 86 33.51 19.94 -7.84
N HIS A 87 32.40 19.20 -8.05
CA HIS A 87 31.37 18.94 -7.03
C HIS A 87 31.06 17.44 -6.80
N GLU A 88 32.02 16.55 -7.02
CA GLU A 88 31.86 15.08 -6.87
C GLU A 88 31.27 14.67 -5.50
N MET A 89 31.73 15.28 -4.39
CA MET A 89 31.20 14.98 -3.05
C MET A 89 29.72 15.35 -2.90
N ARG A 90 29.27 16.43 -3.57
CA ARG A 90 27.87 16.87 -3.53
C ARG A 90 27.00 15.92 -4.36
N TYR A 91 27.48 15.57 -5.55
CA TYR A 91 26.82 14.56 -6.39
C TYR A 91 26.64 13.25 -5.62
N GLN A 92 27.71 12.76 -4.99
CA GLN A 92 27.65 11.54 -4.19
C GLN A 92 26.59 11.65 -3.08
N ALA A 93 26.60 12.72 -2.28
CA ALA A 93 25.61 12.90 -1.21
C ALA A 93 24.16 12.95 -1.75
N GLN A 94 23.93 13.59 -2.90
CA GLN A 94 22.61 13.63 -3.54
C GLN A 94 22.16 12.24 -4.01
N MET A 95 23.05 11.45 -4.60
CA MET A 95 22.75 10.07 -5.02
C MET A 95 22.44 9.17 -3.81
N GLU A 96 23.07 9.40 -2.66
CA GLU A 96 22.83 8.66 -1.42
C GLU A 96 21.46 9.01 -0.78
N ASP A 97 21.12 10.29 -0.71
CA ASP A 97 19.97 10.79 0.07
C ASP A 97 18.67 10.90 -0.73
N ALA A 98 18.74 11.12 -2.06
CA ALA A 98 17.55 11.35 -2.89
C ALA A 98 16.51 10.21 -2.83
N PRO A 99 16.88 8.91 -2.81
CA PRO A 99 15.91 7.82 -2.73
C PRO A 99 15.05 7.83 -1.47
N GLU A 100 15.61 8.22 -0.31
CA GLU A 100 14.86 8.30 0.94
C GLU A 100 13.74 9.33 0.82
N TYR A 101 14.10 10.58 0.49
CA TYR A 101 13.15 11.68 0.37
C TYR A 101 12.08 11.40 -0.68
N TYR A 102 12.49 10.83 -1.82
CA TYR A 102 11.60 10.50 -2.91
C TYR A 102 10.54 9.48 -2.51
N LEU A 103 10.96 8.37 -1.89
CA LEU A 103 10.04 7.31 -1.48
C LEU A 103 9.16 7.75 -0.31
N GLU A 104 9.67 8.55 0.64
CA GLU A 104 8.86 9.13 1.71
C GLU A 104 7.69 9.95 1.14
N MET A 105 7.98 10.85 0.19
CA MET A 105 6.97 11.67 -0.48
C MET A 105 5.96 10.82 -1.27
N MET A 106 6.46 9.81 -1.99
CA MET A 106 5.62 8.88 -2.75
C MET A 106 4.65 8.13 -1.82
N PHE A 107 5.14 7.59 -0.69
CA PHE A 107 4.31 6.85 0.25
C PHE A 107 3.33 7.74 1.02
N GLU A 108 3.71 8.97 1.37
CA GLU A 108 2.79 9.95 1.97
C GLU A 108 1.58 10.17 1.06
N VAL A 109 1.82 10.38 -0.23
CA VAL A 109 0.77 10.59 -1.23
C VAL A 109 -0.06 9.32 -1.43
N PHE A 110 0.57 8.16 -1.53
CA PHE A 110 -0.11 6.87 -1.63
C PHE A 110 -1.08 6.66 -0.46
N HIS A 111 -0.62 6.80 0.79
CA HIS A 111 -1.45 6.59 1.98
C HIS A 111 -2.61 7.57 2.06
N ARG A 112 -2.36 8.85 1.75
CA ARG A 112 -3.42 9.86 1.72
C ARG A 112 -4.49 9.52 0.67
N ILE A 113 -4.09 9.20 -0.57
CA ILE A 113 -5.02 8.86 -1.64
C ILE A 113 -5.76 7.56 -1.32
N PHE A 114 -5.09 6.59 -0.71
CA PHE A 114 -5.70 5.34 -0.25
C PHE A 114 -6.78 5.59 0.81
N GLU A 115 -6.50 6.40 1.81
CA GLU A 115 -7.48 6.77 2.84
C GLU A 115 -8.65 7.56 2.25
N GLU A 116 -8.38 8.55 1.39
CA GLU A 116 -9.41 9.29 0.67
C GLU A 116 -10.33 8.37 -0.14
N TRP A 117 -9.76 7.37 -0.83
CA TRP A 117 -10.51 6.38 -1.59
C TRP A 117 -11.38 5.49 -0.69
N VAL A 118 -10.79 4.89 0.34
CA VAL A 118 -11.49 4.01 1.29
C VAL A 118 -12.70 4.71 1.91
N ASN A 119 -12.55 5.99 2.26
CA ASN A 119 -13.63 6.80 2.82
C ASN A 119 -14.76 7.10 1.82
N GLN A 120 -14.50 6.98 0.51
CA GLN A 120 -15.46 7.25 -0.58
C GLN A 120 -16.10 5.99 -1.18
N ILE A 121 -15.67 4.78 -0.79
CA ILE A 121 -16.25 3.53 -1.30
C ILE A 121 -17.77 3.52 -1.07
N ASP A 122 -18.54 3.34 -2.14
CA ASP A 122 -19.99 3.26 -2.04
C ASP A 122 -20.41 1.88 -1.55
N ILE A 123 -21.07 1.85 -0.40
CA ILE A 123 -21.60 0.64 0.24
C ILE A 123 -23.13 0.60 0.22
N ASN A 124 -23.79 1.53 -0.49
CA ASN A 124 -25.25 1.58 -0.61
C ASN A 124 -25.76 0.52 -1.59
N VAL A 125 -25.47 -0.74 -1.28
CA VAL A 125 -25.86 -1.92 -2.05
C VAL A 125 -26.98 -2.66 -1.34
N SER A 126 -27.63 -3.61 -2.02
CA SER A 126 -28.62 -4.47 -1.38
C SER A 126 -27.94 -5.62 -0.63
N PRO A 127 -28.43 -6.02 0.56
CA PRO A 127 -27.94 -7.21 1.24
C PRO A 127 -28.14 -8.45 0.36
N VAL A 128 -27.17 -9.35 0.39
CA VAL A 128 -27.25 -10.65 -0.30
C VAL A 128 -27.59 -11.75 0.70
N SER A 129 -28.13 -12.86 0.23
CA SER A 129 -28.41 -14.01 1.10
C SER A 129 -27.11 -14.71 1.46
N LEU A 130 -26.71 -14.64 2.73
CA LEU A 130 -25.53 -15.30 3.26
C LEU A 130 -25.97 -16.55 4.06
N PRO A 131 -25.74 -17.78 3.55
CA PRO A 131 -26.05 -18.99 4.29
C PRO A 131 -25.24 -19.03 5.58
N ASN A 132 -25.88 -19.42 6.69
CA ASN A 132 -25.24 -19.53 8.01
C ASN A 132 -24.65 -18.21 8.56
N PHE A 133 -25.12 -17.06 8.09
CA PHE A 133 -24.73 -15.76 8.63
C PHE A 133 -25.56 -15.41 9.87
N ASP A 134 -25.01 -15.69 11.04
CA ASP A 134 -25.61 -15.29 12.33
C ASP A 134 -25.10 -13.89 12.72
N ARG A 135 -26.05 -12.94 12.84
CA ARG A 135 -25.76 -11.56 13.25
C ARG A 135 -25.32 -11.43 14.71
N ASN A 136 -25.49 -12.48 15.52
CA ASN A 136 -25.01 -12.53 16.90
C ASN A 136 -23.57 -13.07 17.02
N SER A 137 -22.93 -13.42 15.90
CA SER A 137 -21.52 -13.86 15.85
C SER A 137 -20.55 -12.73 16.23
N LEU A 138 -19.31 -13.11 16.52
CA LEU A 138 -18.17 -12.20 16.53
C LEU A 138 -17.56 -12.16 15.13
N PHE A 139 -16.98 -11.03 14.75
CA PHE A 139 -16.42 -10.78 13.44
C PHE A 139 -14.98 -10.29 13.55
N LEU A 140 -14.09 -10.91 12.79
CA LEU A 140 -12.75 -10.42 12.51
C LEU A 140 -12.73 -9.95 11.06
N SER A 141 -12.60 -8.65 10.84
CA SER A 141 -12.68 -8.02 9.52
C SER A 141 -11.32 -7.53 9.06
N PHE A 142 -10.92 -8.00 7.88
CA PHE A 142 -9.77 -7.48 7.12
C PHE A 142 -10.18 -6.34 6.18
N ASN A 143 -11.49 -6.06 6.03
CA ASN A 143 -11.99 -4.97 5.19
C ASN A 143 -11.81 -3.63 5.88
N TYR A 144 -11.63 -2.60 5.06
CA TYR A 144 -11.62 -1.21 5.52
C TYR A 144 -13.03 -0.58 5.61
N THR A 145 -14.03 -1.17 4.94
CA THR A 145 -15.40 -0.64 4.91
C THR A 145 -16.19 -0.96 6.18
N ASP A 146 -17.28 -0.23 6.42
CA ASP A 146 -18.22 -0.48 7.52
C ASP A 146 -19.47 -1.27 7.06
N THR A 147 -19.34 -2.13 6.04
CA THR A 147 -20.44 -2.90 5.43
C THR A 147 -21.20 -3.75 6.46
N LEU A 148 -20.52 -4.43 7.38
CA LEU A 148 -21.16 -5.23 8.44
C LEU A 148 -22.09 -4.38 9.31
N GLU A 149 -21.66 -3.17 9.68
CA GLU A 149 -22.46 -2.27 10.52
C GLU A 149 -23.62 -1.69 9.73
N LYS A 150 -23.36 -1.15 8.54
CA LYS A 150 -24.33 -0.37 7.77
C LYS A 150 -25.35 -1.24 7.05
N LEU A 151 -24.91 -2.33 6.44
CA LEU A 151 -25.77 -3.20 5.63
C LEU A 151 -26.44 -4.28 6.47
N TYR A 152 -25.75 -4.81 7.48
CA TYR A 152 -26.23 -5.93 8.30
C TYR A 152 -26.64 -5.55 9.71
N SER A 153 -26.43 -4.29 10.11
CA SER A 153 -26.72 -3.79 11.46
C SER A 153 -25.99 -4.56 12.57
N ILE A 154 -24.80 -5.08 12.26
CA ILE A 154 -23.95 -5.73 13.26
C ILE A 154 -23.39 -4.66 14.21
N PRO A 155 -23.59 -4.78 15.53
CA PRO A 155 -23.01 -3.85 16.50
C PRO A 155 -21.48 -3.83 16.45
N GLN A 156 -20.88 -2.64 16.48
CA GLN A 156 -19.42 -2.44 16.47
C GLN A 156 -18.66 -3.28 17.51
N ARG A 157 -19.24 -3.47 18.71
CA ARG A 157 -18.65 -4.30 19.78
C ARG A 157 -18.42 -5.77 19.39
N GLN A 158 -19.04 -6.23 18.31
CA GLN A 158 -18.90 -7.58 17.77
C GLN A 158 -17.88 -7.65 16.63
N ILE A 159 -17.30 -6.52 16.21
CA ILE A 159 -16.43 -6.45 15.03
C ILE A 159 -15.06 -5.93 15.44
N ASN A 160 -14.03 -6.71 15.14
CA ASN A 160 -12.65 -6.27 15.20
C ASN A 160 -12.14 -5.99 13.79
N TYR A 161 -11.79 -4.73 13.50
CA TYR A 161 -11.23 -4.30 12.22
C TYR A 161 -9.71 -4.21 12.35
N ILE A 162 -9.01 -5.26 11.94
CA ILE A 162 -7.56 -5.36 12.19
C ILE A 162 -6.72 -4.37 11.38
N HIS A 163 -7.29 -3.86 10.28
CA HIS A 163 -6.64 -2.87 9.43
C HIS A 163 -7.17 -1.44 9.65
N GLY A 164 -7.92 -1.23 10.73
CA GLY A 164 -8.71 -0.01 10.87
C GLY A 164 -9.95 -0.02 9.97
N ARG A 165 -10.72 1.05 10.06
CA ARG A 165 -12.01 1.19 9.39
C ARG A 165 -12.17 2.63 8.91
N ARG A 166 -12.79 2.80 7.75
CA ARG A 166 -13.14 4.10 7.19
C ARG A 166 -13.93 4.98 8.18
N CYS A 167 -13.84 6.29 7.99
CA CYS A 167 -14.52 7.31 8.77
C CYS A 167 -14.29 7.21 10.30
N CYS A 168 -13.14 6.69 10.71
CA CYS A 168 -12.72 6.59 12.11
C CYS A 168 -11.43 7.36 12.36
N SER A 169 -11.13 7.67 13.62
CA SER A 169 -9.89 8.34 14.03
C SER A 169 -8.65 7.44 13.99
N ASN A 170 -8.78 6.15 13.66
CA ASN A 170 -7.67 5.22 13.62
C ASN A 170 -7.09 5.21 12.21
N ASN A 171 -5.76 5.23 12.10
CA ASN A 171 -5.07 5.09 10.82
C ASN A 171 -5.44 3.74 10.17
N LEU A 172 -5.63 3.76 8.86
CA LEU A 172 -5.78 2.53 8.08
C LEU A 172 -4.43 1.83 7.99
N VAL A 173 -4.43 0.51 8.16
CA VAL A 173 -3.21 -0.30 8.05
C VAL A 173 -3.17 -0.94 6.67
N VAL A 174 -2.28 -0.46 5.82
CA VAL A 174 -1.96 -1.02 4.50
C VAL A 174 -0.44 -1.10 4.38
N GLY A 175 0.08 -2.18 3.81
CA GLY A 175 1.52 -2.43 3.83
C GLY A 175 1.87 -3.89 3.56
N HIS A 176 3.14 -4.25 3.77
CA HIS A 176 3.68 -5.60 3.51
C HIS A 176 4.25 -6.25 4.77
N ILE A 177 4.78 -7.47 4.64
CA ILE A 177 5.38 -8.22 5.77
C ILE A 177 6.90 -8.44 5.64
N ASN A 178 7.45 -8.24 4.44
CA ASN A 178 8.87 -8.46 4.14
C ASN A 178 9.78 -7.51 4.94
N ASN A 179 10.97 -8.00 5.31
CA ASN A 179 12.04 -7.20 5.91
C ASN A 179 13.22 -7.17 4.94
N LEU A 180 13.43 -6.03 4.28
CA LEU A 180 14.38 -5.86 3.20
C LEU A 180 15.75 -5.41 3.74
N ASN A 181 16.81 -5.81 3.05
CA ASN A 181 18.18 -5.34 3.25
C ASN A 181 18.70 -4.85 1.90
N GLY A 182 19.09 -3.58 1.80
CA GLY A 182 19.50 -2.97 0.53
C GLY A 182 20.66 -3.70 -0.14
N ASN A 183 21.59 -4.21 0.67
CA ASN A 183 22.75 -4.95 0.20
C ASN A 183 22.41 -6.24 -0.58
N ASP A 184 21.22 -6.81 -0.36
CA ASP A 184 20.79 -8.02 -1.09
C ASP A 184 20.44 -7.72 -2.56
N PHE A 185 20.31 -6.44 -2.93
CA PHE A 185 19.86 -6.00 -4.25
C PHE A 185 20.94 -5.24 -5.05
N LEU A 186 22.12 -5.04 -4.47
CA LEU A 186 23.23 -4.38 -5.16
C LEU A 186 23.74 -5.20 -6.36
N SER A 187 24.26 -4.49 -7.36
CA SER A 187 24.92 -5.11 -8.50
C SER A 187 26.25 -5.78 -8.10
N ALA A 188 26.91 -6.46 -9.05
CA ALA A 188 28.19 -7.12 -8.78
C ALA A 188 29.36 -6.12 -8.58
N ASP A 189 29.23 -4.89 -9.08
CA ASP A 189 30.23 -3.82 -8.99
C ASP A 189 29.52 -2.49 -8.71
N PRO A 190 28.96 -2.32 -7.50
CA PRO A 190 28.14 -1.16 -7.18
C PRO A 190 28.99 0.09 -6.96
N MET A 191 28.43 1.24 -7.32
CA MET A 191 29.03 2.53 -6.98
C MET A 191 28.96 2.76 -5.47
N ILE A 192 29.90 3.56 -4.94
CA ILE A 192 29.99 3.77 -3.47
C ILE A 192 28.68 4.35 -2.89
N TYR A 193 28.03 5.26 -3.61
CA TYR A 193 26.75 5.83 -3.17
C TYR A 193 25.59 4.82 -3.18
N GLU A 194 25.65 3.77 -4.01
CA GLU A 194 24.55 2.80 -4.13
C GLU A 194 24.35 2.03 -2.83
N TYR A 195 25.40 1.80 -2.05
CA TYR A 195 25.28 1.15 -0.74
C TYR A 195 24.34 1.92 0.19
N ALA A 196 24.58 3.24 0.35
CA ALA A 196 23.74 4.06 1.22
C ALA A 196 22.36 4.29 0.61
N ALA A 197 22.28 4.53 -0.70
CA ALA A 197 21.02 4.68 -1.42
C ALA A 197 20.10 3.46 -1.26
N TYR A 198 20.63 2.25 -1.43
CA TYR A 198 19.83 1.02 -1.33
C TYR A 198 19.43 0.72 0.11
N ASP A 199 20.30 1.01 1.09
CA ASP A 199 19.93 0.93 2.50
C ASP A 199 18.81 1.94 2.85
N ASN A 200 18.85 3.14 2.27
CA ASN A 200 17.81 4.16 2.40
C ASN A 200 16.48 3.72 1.77
N ILE A 201 16.50 3.12 0.57
CA ILE A 201 15.32 2.51 -0.04
C ILE A 201 14.74 1.43 0.88
N ALA A 202 15.57 0.50 1.33
CA ALA A 202 15.14 -0.59 2.20
C ALA A 202 14.55 -0.06 3.50
N LYS A 203 15.13 1.00 4.09
CA LYS A 203 14.62 1.65 5.30
C LYS A 203 13.19 2.16 5.09
N VAL A 204 12.96 3.01 4.10
CA VAL A 204 11.63 3.61 3.86
C VAL A 204 10.57 2.55 3.55
N VAL A 205 10.93 1.54 2.76
CA VAL A 205 10.01 0.43 2.44
C VAL A 205 9.71 -0.39 3.69
N ASN A 206 10.71 -0.69 4.53
CA ASN A 206 10.49 -1.40 5.79
C ASN A 206 9.58 -0.64 6.78
N GLU A 207 9.47 0.69 6.69
CA GLU A 207 8.50 1.47 7.47
C GLU A 207 7.06 1.24 7.00
N GLN A 208 6.86 0.75 5.77
CA GLN A 208 5.55 0.36 5.23
C GLN A 208 5.14 -1.07 5.63
N ARG A 209 5.85 -1.68 6.58
CA ARG A 209 5.49 -3.00 7.10
C ARG A 209 4.30 -2.91 8.02
N LYS A 210 3.42 -3.91 7.93
CA LYS A 210 2.38 -4.13 8.92
C LYS A 210 3.01 -4.59 10.24
N SER A 211 2.98 -3.74 11.25
CA SER A 211 3.41 -4.11 12.59
C SER A 211 2.45 -5.13 13.19
N ILE A 212 2.83 -6.42 13.17
CA ILE A 212 2.02 -7.50 13.73
C ILE A 212 1.78 -7.29 15.23
N SER A 213 2.73 -6.67 15.94
CA SER A 213 2.61 -6.35 17.37
C SER A 213 1.62 -5.24 17.68
N ASP A 214 1.31 -4.36 16.72
CA ASP A 214 0.35 -3.27 16.91
C ASP A 214 -1.08 -3.67 16.48
N ILE A 215 -1.22 -4.83 15.83
CA ILE A 215 -2.48 -5.36 15.29
C ILE A 215 -3.19 -6.31 16.29
N ILE A 216 -2.47 -6.91 17.25
CA ILE A 216 -2.98 -7.95 18.17
C ILE A 216 -2.93 -7.50 19.63
#